data_AF-A0A9E2CHD3-F1
#
_entry.id   AF-A0A9E2CHD3-F1
#
_cell.length_a   1.000
_cell.length_b   1.000
_cell.length_c   1.000
_cell.angle_alpha   90.00
_cell.angle_beta   90.00
_cell.angle_gamma   90.00
#
_symmetry.space_group_name_H-M   'P 1'
#
loop_
_entity.id
_entity.type
_entity.pdbx_description
1 polymer ?
#
loop_
_entity_poly.entity_id
_entity_poly.type
_entity_poly.pdbx_seq_one_letter_code
_entity_poly.pdbx_strand_id
1 'polypeptide(L)'
;MRVVECECPFGGERIICYFTAVERVDFRGLVKDLAREYRTRIEMRQVGARDEARLLADFETCGREVCCKSFLKTLKPISMRMAKLQKSTLDPTQVSGRCGRLKCCLHYENVGYEELDKRLPRNGARVHTSQGEGVVISRQVLTQLLQIRTDADVVLAVSIEDLLAPGEAKTAGGLRQPAASPGPQRGRRQKPAEQEKPAPATPSVEPRRGEPDQAAEVAEPDGNRAEESKSPSGTSTKRRRRRGRGRRNRKRTPSGDKPGNEGGS
;
A
#
# COMPACT_ATOMS: atom_id res chain seq x y z
N MET A 1 6.22 -4.94 27.72
CA MET A 1 6.25 -6.17 26.90
C MET A 1 4.81 -6.66 26.75
N ARG A 2 4.42 -7.16 25.58
CA ARG A 2 3.14 -7.84 25.38
C ARG A 2 3.38 -9.22 24.75
N VAL A 3 2.89 -10.27 25.40
CA VAL A 3 2.88 -11.62 24.84
C VAL A 3 1.81 -11.66 23.76
N VAL A 4 2.17 -12.19 22.60
CA VAL A 4 1.28 -12.32 21.44
C VAL A 4 0.64 -13.70 21.45
N GLU A 5 1.46 -14.73 21.45
CA GLU A 5 1.02 -16.12 21.33
C GLU A 5 2.10 -17.05 21.88
N CYS A 6 1.70 -18.21 22.41
CA CYS A 6 2.60 -19.24 22.89
C CYS A 6 2.26 -20.57 22.19
N GLU A 7 3.20 -21.11 21.44
CA GLU A 7 3.04 -22.39 20.73
C GLU A 7 3.84 -23.48 21.44
N CYS A 8 3.25 -24.66 21.57
CA CYS A 8 3.95 -25.87 21.98
C CYS A 8 4.03 -26.82 20.78
N PRO A 9 5.16 -26.87 20.05
CA PRO A 9 5.34 -27.79 18.94
C PRO A 9 5.08 -29.22 19.37
N PHE A 10 4.56 -30.00 18.43
CA PHE A 10 4.32 -31.42 18.63
C PHE A 10 5.63 -32.12 19.04
N GLY A 11 5.61 -32.80 20.20
CA GLY A 11 6.79 -33.39 20.83
C GLY A 11 7.12 -32.81 22.22
N GLY A 12 6.59 -31.64 22.58
CA GLY A 12 6.67 -31.10 23.95
C GLY A 12 8.08 -30.74 24.44
N GLU A 13 9.08 -30.80 23.56
CA GLU A 13 10.49 -30.54 23.88
C GLU A 13 10.77 -29.06 24.17
N ARG A 14 9.96 -28.17 23.58
CA ARG A 14 10.11 -26.72 23.73
C ARG A 14 8.74 -26.02 23.70
N ILE A 15 8.66 -24.86 24.35
CA ILE A 15 7.54 -23.92 24.26
C ILE A 15 8.09 -22.63 23.66
N ILE A 16 7.47 -22.12 22.61
CA ILE A 16 7.89 -20.92 21.89
C ILE A 16 6.89 -19.80 22.21
N CYS A 17 7.35 -18.75 22.88
CA CYS A 17 6.54 -17.60 23.23
C CYS A 17 6.90 -16.41 22.33
N TYR A 18 5.97 -15.96 21.51
CA TYR A 18 6.11 -14.77 20.68
C TYR A 18 5.70 -13.53 21.47
N PHE A 19 6.52 -12.48 21.43
CA PHE A 19 6.24 -11.23 22.16
C PHE A 19 6.62 -9.99 21.36
N THR A 20 5.98 -8.88 21.70
CA THR A 20 6.34 -7.53 21.23
C THR A 20 6.89 -6.70 22.39
N ALA A 21 7.93 -5.92 22.12
CA ALA A 21 8.54 -5.00 23.07
C ALA A 21 9.19 -3.84 22.31
N VAL A 22 9.10 -2.62 22.88
CA VAL A 22 9.77 -1.42 22.36
C VAL A 22 11.23 -1.41 22.77
N GLU A 23 11.51 -1.79 24.02
CA GLU A 23 12.85 -1.84 24.61
C GLU A 23 13.31 -3.28 24.82
N ARG A 24 14.61 -3.42 25.10
CA ARG A 24 15.21 -4.72 25.43
C ARG A 24 14.70 -5.18 26.80
N VAL A 25 14.16 -6.40 26.84
CA VAL A 25 13.63 -7.02 28.06
C VAL A 25 14.59 -8.12 28.52
N ASP A 26 14.89 -8.19 29.81
CA ASP A 26 15.64 -9.32 30.40
C ASP A 26 14.68 -10.42 30.83
N PHE A 27 14.84 -11.61 30.24
CA PHE A 27 13.98 -12.77 30.47
C PHE A 27 14.60 -13.84 31.38
N ARG A 28 15.81 -13.61 31.91
CA ARG A 28 16.56 -14.67 32.63
C ARG A 28 15.82 -15.25 33.84
N GLY A 29 15.11 -14.41 34.60
CA GLY A 29 14.28 -14.87 35.72
C GLY A 29 13.05 -15.65 35.24
N LEU A 30 12.23 -15.00 34.42
CA LEU A 30 10.99 -15.56 33.88
C LEU A 30 11.20 -16.91 33.16
N VAL A 31 12.24 -17.03 32.35
CA VAL A 31 12.55 -18.28 31.63
C VAL A 31 12.91 -19.40 32.61
N LYS A 32 13.60 -19.11 33.71
CA LYS A 32 13.92 -20.11 34.74
C LYS A 32 12.67 -20.58 35.47
N ASP A 33 11.79 -19.66 35.83
CA ASP A 33 10.56 -19.96 36.56
C ASP A 33 9.63 -20.82 35.69
N LEU A 34 9.42 -20.42 34.42
CA LEU A 34 8.61 -21.18 33.46
C LEU A 34 9.23 -22.54 33.13
N ALA A 35 10.55 -22.62 32.93
CA ALA A 35 11.21 -23.90 32.65
C ALA A 35 11.10 -24.87 33.83
N ARG A 36 11.10 -24.36 35.07
CA ARG A 36 10.90 -25.19 36.27
C ARG A 36 9.48 -25.71 36.38
N GLU A 37 8.50 -24.87 36.09
CA GLU A 37 7.08 -25.23 36.14
C GLU A 37 6.69 -26.24 35.06
N TYR A 38 7.00 -25.93 33.80
CA TYR A 38 6.60 -26.75 32.65
C TYR A 38 7.56 -27.91 32.35
N ARG A 39 8.75 -27.94 32.98
CA ARG A 39 9.81 -28.94 32.74
C ARG A 39 10.21 -29.05 31.27
N THR A 40 10.09 -27.95 30.54
CA THR A 40 10.28 -27.85 29.09
C THR A 40 11.15 -26.63 28.76
N ARG A 41 11.89 -26.69 27.65
CA ARG A 41 12.72 -25.56 27.20
C ARG A 41 11.84 -24.40 26.73
N ILE A 42 11.99 -23.22 27.32
CA ILE A 42 11.25 -22.02 26.91
C ILE A 42 12.10 -21.18 25.94
N GLU A 43 11.56 -20.88 24.76
CA GLU A 43 12.14 -19.98 23.77
C GLU A 43 11.31 -18.69 23.68
N MET A 44 11.92 -17.55 23.98
CA MET A 44 11.29 -16.24 23.81
C MET A 44 11.67 -15.68 22.42
N ARG A 45 10.67 -15.38 21.57
CA ARG A 45 10.89 -14.80 20.23
C ARG A 45 10.24 -13.42 20.12
N GLN A 46 11.06 -12.42 19.82
CA GLN A 46 10.54 -11.08 19.52
C GLN A 46 9.98 -11.06 18.10
N VAL A 47 8.77 -10.55 17.94
CA VAL A 47 8.09 -10.41 16.65
C VAL A 47 7.79 -8.94 16.35
N GLY A 48 7.79 -8.58 15.06
CA GLY A 48 7.35 -7.25 14.62
C GLY A 48 5.84 -7.19 14.38
N ALA A 49 5.29 -5.98 14.21
CA ALA A 49 3.85 -5.77 13.97
C ALA A 49 3.25 -6.61 12.81
N ARG A 50 4.06 -6.94 11.81
CA ARG A 50 3.61 -7.78 10.68
C ARG A 50 3.55 -9.27 11.04
N ASP A 51 4.55 -9.75 11.77
CA ASP A 51 4.57 -11.14 12.21
C ASP A 51 3.51 -11.38 13.30
N GLU A 52 3.28 -10.38 14.15
CA GLU A 52 2.12 -10.35 15.05
C GLU A 52 0.80 -10.53 14.30
N ALA A 53 0.56 -9.72 13.26
CA ALA A 53 -0.64 -9.86 12.43
C ALA A 53 -0.70 -11.21 11.70
N ARG A 54 0.44 -11.81 11.36
CA ARG A 54 0.49 -13.13 10.72
C ARG A 54 0.13 -14.26 11.69
N LEU A 55 0.48 -14.12 12.96
CA LEU A 55 0.14 -15.09 14.01
C LEU A 55 -1.35 -14.97 14.36
N LEU A 56 -1.78 -13.77 14.79
CA LEU A 56 -3.11 -13.53 15.34
C LEU A 56 -4.23 -13.44 14.30
N ALA A 57 -3.94 -12.96 13.09
CA ALA A 57 -4.98 -12.49 12.20
C ALA A 57 -5.22 -13.48 11.06
N ASP A 58 -6.45 -14.00 10.96
CA ASP A 58 -6.82 -14.96 9.92
C ASP A 58 -7.27 -14.26 8.62
N PHE A 59 -8.30 -13.41 8.68
CA PHE A 59 -8.92 -12.78 7.47
C PHE A 59 -8.72 -11.26 7.31
N GLU A 60 -8.14 -10.78 6.22
CA GLU A 60 -8.06 -9.34 5.94
C GLU A 60 -9.44 -8.67 5.70
N THR A 61 -9.44 -7.34 5.65
CA THR A 61 -10.63 -6.52 5.30
C THR A 61 -11.29 -6.88 3.96
N CYS A 62 -10.60 -7.63 3.09
CA CYS A 62 -11.16 -8.17 1.85
C CYS A 62 -11.92 -9.49 2.02
N GLY A 63 -12.03 -10.02 3.25
CA GLY A 63 -12.68 -11.30 3.56
C GLY A 63 -11.86 -12.54 3.22
N ARG A 64 -10.63 -12.38 2.72
CA ARG A 64 -9.70 -13.49 2.42
C ARG A 64 -8.66 -13.63 3.51
N GLU A 65 -8.03 -14.80 3.60
CA GLU A 65 -6.91 -15.01 4.51
C GLU A 65 -5.79 -13.97 4.31
N VAL A 66 -5.11 -13.59 5.39
CA VAL A 66 -3.99 -12.65 5.34
C VAL A 66 -2.93 -13.17 4.38
N CYS A 67 -2.60 -12.40 3.34
CA CYS A 67 -1.75 -12.87 2.27
C CYS A 67 -0.34 -13.28 2.74
N CYS A 68 0.20 -12.61 3.78
CA CYS A 68 1.50 -12.98 4.36
C CYS A 68 1.47 -14.26 5.21
N LYS A 69 0.29 -14.65 5.71
CA LYS A 69 0.05 -15.95 6.36
C LYS A 69 -0.15 -17.05 5.31
N SER A 70 -0.90 -16.75 4.25
CA SER A 70 -1.24 -17.67 3.17
C SER A 70 -0.05 -17.91 2.20
N PHE A 71 0.01 -17.21 1.07
CA PHE A 71 0.93 -17.51 -0.04
C PHE A 71 2.16 -16.59 -0.14
N LEU A 72 2.10 -15.36 0.37
CA LEU A 72 3.19 -14.38 0.25
C LEU A 72 4.19 -14.49 1.42
N LYS A 73 5.15 -15.41 1.32
CA LYS A 73 6.20 -15.58 2.35
C LYS A 73 7.33 -14.56 2.22
N THR A 74 7.68 -14.18 1.00
CA THR A 74 8.73 -13.18 0.71
C THR A 74 8.09 -11.85 0.36
N LEU A 75 8.31 -10.85 1.20
CA LEU A 75 7.65 -9.56 1.09
C LEU A 75 8.63 -8.51 0.58
N LYS A 76 8.30 -7.92 -0.57
CA LYS A 76 9.01 -6.77 -1.13
C LYS A 76 8.45 -5.46 -0.52
N PRO A 77 9.26 -4.39 -0.48
CA PRO A 77 8.79 -3.08 -0.04
C PRO A 77 7.66 -2.57 -0.95
N ILE A 78 6.74 -1.83 -0.35
CA ILE A 78 5.53 -1.32 -1.01
C ILE A 78 5.58 0.19 -0.96
N SER A 79 5.39 0.82 -2.11
CA SER A 79 5.39 2.28 -2.21
C SER A 79 3.97 2.82 -2.32
N MET A 80 3.76 4.05 -1.87
CA MET A 80 2.48 4.75 -2.03
C MET A 80 2.08 4.91 -3.50
N ARG A 81 3.05 4.96 -4.43
CA ARG A 81 2.77 5.04 -5.87
C ARG A 81 1.97 3.82 -6.37
N MET A 82 2.27 2.64 -5.85
CA MET A 82 1.56 1.40 -6.21
C MET A 82 0.11 1.46 -5.72
N ALA A 83 -0.11 1.97 -4.50
CA ALA A 83 -1.45 2.20 -3.97
C ALA A 83 -2.26 3.18 -4.82
N LYS A 84 -1.62 4.27 -5.29
CA LYS A 84 -2.25 5.28 -6.18
C LYS A 84 -2.69 4.70 -7.52
N LEU A 85 -1.93 3.75 -8.07
CA LEU A 85 -2.27 3.11 -9.35
C LEU A 85 -3.51 2.21 -9.22
N GLN A 86 -3.66 1.54 -8.08
CA GLN A 86 -4.68 0.51 -7.88
C GLN A 86 -5.98 1.06 -7.30
N LYS A 87 -5.91 2.14 -6.51
CA LYS A 87 -7.07 2.74 -5.85
C LYS A 87 -7.21 4.20 -6.22
N SER A 88 -8.40 4.55 -6.69
CA SER A 88 -8.78 5.93 -7.01
C SER A 88 -8.87 6.83 -5.77
N THR A 89 -9.12 6.24 -4.58
CA THR A 89 -9.19 6.93 -3.30
C THR A 89 -8.13 6.40 -2.33
N LEU A 90 -7.25 7.30 -1.85
CA LEU A 90 -6.14 7.00 -0.95
C LEU A 90 -6.53 7.16 0.52
N ASP A 91 -7.59 6.48 0.94
CA ASP A 91 -7.89 6.41 2.38
C ASP A 91 -6.86 5.49 3.06
N PRO A 92 -6.12 5.97 4.09
CA PRO A 92 -5.12 5.18 4.81
C PRO A 92 -5.70 3.89 5.42
N THR A 93 -6.96 3.88 5.83
CA THR A 93 -7.63 2.69 6.40
C THR A 93 -7.81 1.60 5.35
N GLN A 94 -8.04 1.98 4.10
CA GLN A 94 -8.30 1.05 3.00
C GLN A 94 -7.01 0.46 2.42
N VAL A 95 -5.90 1.20 2.43
CA VAL A 95 -4.60 0.75 1.90
C VAL A 95 -3.72 0.08 2.95
N SER A 96 -4.00 0.32 4.24
CA SER A 96 -3.29 -0.33 5.35
C SER A 96 -3.85 -1.72 5.62
N GLY A 97 -2.98 -2.69 5.81
CA GLY A 97 -3.34 -4.03 6.29
C GLY A 97 -3.44 -4.06 7.81
N ARG A 98 -3.84 -5.20 8.36
CA ARG A 98 -3.98 -5.40 9.82
C ARG A 98 -2.71 -5.11 10.63
N CYS A 99 -1.54 -5.26 10.00
CA CYS A 99 -0.26 -4.93 10.60
C CYS A 99 0.05 -3.42 10.69
N GLY A 100 -0.87 -2.54 10.29
CA GLY A 100 -0.67 -1.08 10.29
C GLY A 100 0.26 -0.56 9.19
N ARG A 101 0.70 -1.42 8.27
CA ARG A 101 1.51 -1.07 7.08
C ARG A 101 0.70 -1.29 5.82
N LEU A 102 1.17 -0.77 4.68
CA LEU A 102 0.56 -1.01 3.38
C LEU A 102 0.32 -2.51 3.10
N LYS A 103 -0.84 -2.82 2.52
CA LYS A 103 -1.26 -4.19 2.18
C LYS A 103 -0.27 -4.85 1.21
N CYS A 104 0.17 -6.06 1.54
CA CYS A 104 1.12 -6.83 0.72
C CYS A 104 0.56 -7.26 -0.64
N CYS A 105 -0.76 -7.38 -0.79
CA CYS A 105 -1.42 -7.62 -2.08
C CYS A 105 -1.17 -6.49 -3.08
N LEU A 106 -0.98 -5.24 -2.62
CA LEU A 106 -0.68 -4.12 -3.51
C LEU A 106 0.61 -4.37 -4.30
N HIS A 107 1.61 -5.03 -3.70
CA HIS A 107 2.82 -5.38 -4.44
C HIS A 107 2.57 -6.51 -5.43
N TYR A 108 1.85 -7.53 -4.99
CA TYR A 108 1.55 -8.71 -5.79
C TYR A 108 0.77 -8.35 -7.08
N GLU A 109 -0.25 -7.50 -6.96
CA GLU A 109 -1.11 -7.13 -8.09
C GLU A 109 -0.46 -6.10 -9.02
N ASN A 110 0.53 -5.35 -8.53
CA ASN A 110 1.08 -4.20 -9.26
C ASN A 110 1.62 -4.54 -10.66
N VAL A 111 2.20 -5.74 -10.83
CA VAL A 111 2.70 -6.17 -12.15
C VAL A 111 1.57 -6.19 -13.19
N GLY A 112 0.42 -6.76 -12.84
CA GLY A 112 -0.75 -6.78 -13.72
C GLY A 112 -1.31 -5.38 -13.97
N TYR A 113 -1.37 -4.53 -12.92
CA TYR A 113 -1.81 -3.14 -13.09
C TYR A 113 -0.88 -2.33 -14.01
N GLU A 114 0.43 -2.51 -13.93
CA GLU A 114 1.38 -1.82 -14.81
C GLU A 114 1.23 -2.25 -16.27
N GLU A 115 0.96 -3.53 -16.52
CA GLU A 115 0.70 -4.04 -17.88
C GLU A 115 -0.61 -3.47 -18.45
N LEU A 116 -1.66 -3.41 -17.64
CA LEU A 116 -2.96 -2.86 -18.02
C LEU A 116 -2.90 -1.34 -18.21
N ASP A 117 -2.14 -0.62 -17.38
CA ASP A 117 -1.98 0.83 -17.46
C ASP A 117 -1.20 1.27 -18.70
N LYS A 118 -0.21 0.47 -19.14
CA LYS A 118 0.56 0.72 -20.37
C LYS A 118 -0.29 0.66 -21.63
N ARG A 119 -1.37 -0.11 -21.63
CA ARG A 119 -2.30 -0.21 -22.77
C ARG A 119 -3.17 1.04 -22.88
N LEU A 120 -3.47 1.72 -21.76
CA LEU A 120 -4.41 2.83 -21.72
C LEU A 120 -3.78 4.19 -22.09
N PRO A 121 -4.42 4.98 -22.98
CA PRO A 121 -3.97 6.32 -23.33
C PRO A 121 -4.04 7.28 -22.14
N ARG A 122 -3.00 8.11 -21.94
CA ARG A 122 -2.83 9.03 -20.79
C ARG A 122 -4.03 9.96 -20.61
N ASN A 123 -4.34 10.32 -19.37
CA ASN A 123 -5.33 11.38 -19.12
C ASN A 123 -4.88 12.66 -19.82
N GLY A 124 -5.79 13.33 -20.51
CA GLY A 124 -5.51 14.47 -21.38
C GLY A 124 -5.08 14.11 -22.81
N ALA A 125 -4.89 12.83 -23.15
CA ALA A 125 -4.65 12.42 -24.53
C ALA A 125 -5.91 12.60 -25.38
N ARG A 126 -5.73 13.02 -26.64
CA ARG A 126 -6.79 13.00 -27.65
C ARG A 126 -6.90 11.60 -28.23
N VAL A 127 -8.12 11.10 -28.32
CA VAL A 127 -8.45 9.78 -28.85
C VAL A 127 -9.60 9.89 -29.85
N HIS A 128 -9.59 9.02 -30.86
CA HIS A 128 -10.66 8.92 -31.84
C HIS A 128 -11.60 7.79 -31.44
N THR A 129 -12.89 8.08 -31.39
CA THR A 129 -13.95 7.11 -31.13
C THR A 129 -14.93 7.10 -32.30
N SER A 130 -15.78 6.09 -32.38
CA SER A 130 -16.85 6.02 -33.39
C SER A 130 -17.83 7.21 -33.34
N GLN A 131 -17.91 7.92 -32.21
CA GLN A 131 -18.77 9.10 -32.03
C GLN A 131 -18.03 10.43 -32.24
N GLY A 132 -16.74 10.39 -32.59
CA GLY A 132 -15.92 11.57 -32.84
C GLY A 132 -14.66 11.62 -31.98
N GLU A 133 -13.98 12.75 -32.06
CA GLU A 133 -12.78 13.03 -31.27
C GLU A 133 -13.12 13.48 -29.85
N GLY A 134 -12.25 13.14 -28.90
CA GLY A 134 -12.39 13.62 -27.54
C GLY A 134 -11.11 13.48 -26.72
N VAL A 135 -11.16 14.03 -25.51
CA VAL A 135 -10.05 14.07 -24.56
C VAL A 135 -10.34 13.12 -23.40
N VAL A 136 -9.36 12.28 -23.03
CA VAL A 136 -9.48 11.36 -21.88
C VAL A 136 -9.51 12.15 -20.57
N ILE A 137 -10.63 12.07 -19.83
CA ILE A 137 -10.81 12.68 -18.51
C ILE A 137 -10.27 11.75 -17.42
N SER A 138 -10.72 10.50 -17.43
CA SER A 138 -10.41 9.50 -16.41
C SER A 138 -10.22 8.13 -17.05
N ARG A 139 -9.48 7.28 -16.34
CA ARG A 139 -9.11 5.94 -16.77
C ARG A 139 -9.48 4.94 -15.69
N GLN A 140 -10.01 3.79 -16.09
CA GLN A 140 -10.24 2.68 -15.19
C GLN A 140 -9.40 1.49 -15.62
N VAL A 141 -8.29 1.27 -14.91
CA VAL A 141 -7.23 0.33 -15.29
C VAL A 141 -7.72 -1.12 -15.34
N LEU A 142 -8.56 -1.54 -14.40
CA LEU A 142 -9.05 -2.93 -14.36
C LEU A 142 -10.06 -3.26 -15.47
N THR A 143 -11.03 -2.37 -15.71
CA THR A 143 -12.09 -2.60 -16.68
C THR A 143 -11.70 -2.17 -18.09
N GLN A 144 -10.51 -1.58 -18.28
CA GLN A 144 -10.05 -1.02 -19.55
C GLN A 144 -11.05 -0.01 -20.16
N LEU A 145 -11.75 0.73 -19.29
CA LEU A 145 -12.70 1.77 -19.68
C LEU A 145 -12.07 3.15 -19.54
N LEU A 146 -12.41 4.03 -20.48
CA LEU A 146 -12.02 5.42 -20.50
C LEU A 146 -13.25 6.30 -20.43
N GLN A 147 -13.19 7.36 -19.63
CA GLN A 147 -14.15 8.46 -19.73
C GLN A 147 -13.56 9.53 -20.63
N ILE A 148 -14.23 9.80 -21.75
CA ILE A 148 -13.79 10.74 -22.77
C ILE A 148 -14.78 11.90 -22.82
N ARG A 149 -14.26 13.13 -22.86
CA ARG A 149 -15.05 14.33 -23.19
C ARG A 149 -14.94 14.58 -24.69
N THR A 150 -16.05 14.51 -25.40
CA THR A 150 -16.07 14.88 -26.83
C THR A 150 -16.05 16.40 -27.00
N ASP A 151 -15.78 16.87 -28.22
CA ASP A 151 -15.82 18.31 -28.55
C ASP A 151 -17.21 18.94 -28.36
N ALA A 152 -18.26 18.13 -28.29
CA ALA A 152 -19.63 18.54 -27.96
C ALA A 152 -19.91 18.59 -26.45
N ASP A 153 -18.88 18.54 -25.60
CA ASP A 153 -18.93 18.50 -24.13
C ASP A 153 -19.72 17.32 -23.52
N VAL A 154 -19.94 16.26 -24.30
CA VAL A 154 -20.58 15.02 -23.82
C VAL A 154 -19.53 14.09 -23.22
N VAL A 155 -19.81 13.53 -22.04
CA VAL A 155 -18.95 12.53 -21.39
C VAL A 155 -19.41 11.13 -21.78
N LEU A 156 -18.53 10.38 -22.44
CA LEU A 156 -18.78 9.01 -22.88
C LEU A 156 -17.84 8.02 -22.18
N ALA A 157 -18.36 6.84 -21.84
CA ALA A 157 -17.55 5.72 -21.38
C ALA A 157 -17.28 4.79 -22.56
N VAL A 158 -16.01 4.61 -22.93
CA VAL A 158 -15.58 3.86 -24.12
C VAL A 158 -14.52 2.83 -23.71
N SER A 159 -14.57 1.64 -24.30
CA SER A 159 -13.56 0.61 -24.09
C SER A 159 -12.31 0.88 -24.92
N ILE A 160 -11.17 0.30 -24.53
CA ILE A 160 -9.93 0.42 -25.31
C ILE A 160 -10.04 -0.14 -26.74
N GLU A 161 -10.89 -1.15 -26.95
CA GLU A 161 -11.06 -1.83 -28.24
C GLU A 161 -11.83 -0.98 -29.24
N ASP A 162 -12.67 -0.07 -28.75
CA ASP A 162 -13.47 0.84 -29.57
C ASP A 162 -12.69 2.10 -29.99
N LEU A 163 -11.41 2.21 -29.61
CA LEU A 163 -10.54 3.31 -30.02
C LEU A 163 -10.04 3.10 -31.45
N LEU A 164 -10.29 4.08 -32.30
CA LEU A 164 -9.81 4.10 -33.68
C LEU A 164 -8.37 4.60 -33.72
N ALA A 165 -7.54 3.99 -34.57
CA ALA A 165 -6.14 4.41 -34.72
C ALA A 165 -6.07 5.87 -35.26
N PRO A 166 -5.08 6.66 -34.82
CA PRO A 166 -4.87 8.01 -35.35
C PRO A 166 -4.49 7.93 -36.83
N GLY A 167 -5.49 8.06 -37.71
CA GLY A 167 -5.34 7.92 -39.16
C GLY A 167 -6.56 7.32 -39.88
N GLU A 168 -7.45 6.62 -39.19
CA GLU A 168 -8.64 5.97 -39.79
C GLU A 168 -9.91 6.83 -39.74
N ALA A 169 -9.79 8.11 -39.38
CA ALA A 169 -10.90 9.04 -39.31
C ALA A 169 -11.23 9.67 -40.67
N LYS A 170 -11.40 8.88 -41.74
CA LYS A 170 -12.04 9.33 -42.99
C LYS A 170 -12.73 8.18 -43.71
N THR A 171 -13.95 7.85 -43.28
CA THR A 171 -15.19 7.75 -44.09
C THR A 171 -16.21 6.89 -43.37
N ALA A 172 -17.20 7.52 -42.74
CA ALA A 172 -18.53 6.94 -42.56
C ALA A 172 -19.52 8.07 -42.25
N GLY A 173 -19.93 8.78 -43.29
CA GLY A 173 -21.22 9.45 -43.27
C GLY A 173 -22.31 8.38 -43.30
N GLY A 174 -23.30 8.50 -42.42
CA GLY A 174 -24.45 7.61 -42.39
C GLY A 174 -25.15 7.62 -41.04
N LEU A 175 -26.15 8.49 -40.90
CA LEU A 175 -27.06 8.48 -39.76
C LEU A 175 -27.60 7.06 -39.51
N ARG A 176 -27.49 6.58 -38.27
CA ARG A 176 -28.41 5.57 -37.74
C ARG A 176 -28.57 5.78 -36.24
N GLN A 177 -29.69 6.41 -35.89
CA GLN A 177 -30.19 6.43 -34.51
C GLN A 177 -30.57 5.00 -34.11
N PRO A 178 -30.18 4.51 -32.93
CA PRO A 178 -30.77 3.29 -32.39
C PRO A 178 -32.22 3.56 -31.96
N ALA A 179 -33.11 2.68 -32.42
CA ALA A 179 -34.54 2.71 -32.16
C ALA A 179 -34.85 2.71 -30.66
N ALA A 180 -35.77 3.58 -30.26
CA ALA A 180 -36.36 3.63 -28.93
C ALA A 180 -37.02 2.30 -28.57
N SER A 181 -36.69 1.76 -27.39
CA SER A 181 -37.44 0.67 -26.78
C SER A 181 -38.81 1.16 -26.32
N PRO A 182 -39.91 0.42 -26.57
CA PRO A 182 -41.23 0.81 -26.08
C PRO A 182 -41.36 0.50 -24.58
N GLY A 183 -41.40 1.55 -23.76
CA GLY A 183 -41.79 1.46 -22.34
C GLY A 183 -43.31 1.31 -22.18
N PRO A 184 -43.81 0.60 -21.15
CA PRO A 184 -45.22 0.33 -20.96
C PRO A 184 -45.99 1.53 -20.39
N GLN A 185 -47.30 1.44 -20.57
CA GLN A 185 -48.30 2.51 -20.52
C GLN A 185 -48.46 3.20 -19.16
N ARG A 186 -48.74 4.52 -19.24
CA ARG A 186 -49.14 5.40 -18.14
C ARG A 186 -50.46 4.96 -17.50
N GLY A 187 -50.38 4.45 -16.28
CA GLY A 187 -51.50 4.34 -15.34
C GLY A 187 -51.59 5.56 -14.41
N ARG A 188 -52.64 6.36 -14.62
CA ARG A 188 -53.44 7.15 -13.66
C ARG A 188 -52.76 7.76 -12.41
N ARG A 189 -52.72 9.10 -12.40
CA ARG A 189 -52.57 9.98 -11.21
C ARG A 189 -53.48 9.55 -10.05
N GLN A 190 -52.92 9.44 -8.85
CA GLN A 190 -53.63 9.64 -7.58
C GLN A 190 -52.82 10.63 -6.70
N LYS A 191 -53.55 11.52 -6.03
CA LYS A 191 -53.06 12.58 -5.13
C LYS A 191 -52.26 12.00 -3.94
N PRO A 192 -51.30 12.74 -3.36
CA PRO A 192 -50.76 12.41 -2.04
C PRO A 192 -51.81 12.73 -0.96
N ALA A 193 -52.00 11.79 -0.03
CA ALA A 193 -52.65 12.04 1.24
C ALA A 193 -51.60 12.52 2.25
N GLU A 194 -51.90 13.65 2.87
CA GLU A 194 -51.23 14.28 3.99
C GLU A 194 -51.34 13.38 5.23
N GLN A 195 -50.23 13.09 5.91
CA GLN A 195 -50.26 12.49 7.25
C GLN A 195 -49.16 13.09 8.13
N GLU A 196 -49.63 13.60 9.26
CA GLU A 196 -48.95 14.38 10.29
C GLU A 196 -47.77 13.68 10.97
N LYS A 197 -46.81 14.51 11.38
CA LYS A 197 -45.79 14.18 12.39
C LYS A 197 -46.44 14.11 13.78
N PRO A 198 -46.01 13.21 14.67
CA PRO A 198 -46.09 13.47 16.11
C PRO A 198 -44.74 13.95 16.65
N ALA A 199 -44.81 15.03 17.44
CA ALA A 199 -43.74 15.54 18.29
C ALA A 199 -43.59 14.69 19.58
N PRO A 200 -42.49 14.85 20.35
CA PRO A 200 -42.06 13.88 21.36
C PRO A 200 -42.74 14.08 22.73
N ALA A 201 -42.91 12.97 23.47
CA ALA A 201 -43.33 13.00 24.87
C ALA A 201 -42.10 12.99 25.80
N THR A 202 -42.02 13.98 26.68
CA THR A 202 -41.16 13.99 27.88
C THR A 202 -41.80 13.15 28.99
N PRO A 203 -41.00 12.67 29.95
CA PRO A 203 -41.26 13.16 31.31
C PRO A 203 -40.00 13.61 32.03
N SER A 204 -40.19 14.67 32.81
CA SER A 204 -39.22 15.32 33.69
C SER A 204 -38.84 14.45 34.89
N VAL A 205 -37.54 14.38 35.19
CA VAL A 205 -37.02 14.13 36.55
C VAL A 205 -35.87 15.09 36.80
N GLU A 206 -36.02 15.91 37.84
CA GLU A 206 -35.07 16.93 38.30
C GLU A 206 -33.87 16.35 39.09
N PRO A 207 -32.79 17.14 39.32
CA PRO A 207 -31.43 16.64 39.49
C PRO A 207 -30.99 16.50 40.95
N ARG A 208 -29.99 15.63 41.19
CA ARG A 208 -29.16 15.67 42.41
C ARG A 208 -27.67 15.83 42.06
N ARG A 209 -27.03 16.67 42.87
CA ARG A 209 -25.70 17.30 42.77
C ARG A 209 -24.52 16.37 43.07
N GLY A 210 -23.33 16.80 42.63
CA GLY A 210 -22.00 16.43 43.18
C GLY A 210 -21.00 16.07 42.06
N GLU A 211 -20.39 17.06 41.40
CA GLU A 211 -19.03 17.62 41.61
C GLU A 211 -17.93 16.97 40.75
N PRO A 212 -16.90 17.72 40.31
CA PRO A 212 -16.15 17.48 39.08
C PRO A 212 -14.72 17.02 39.33
N ASP A 213 -14.09 16.36 38.35
CA ASP A 213 -12.62 16.34 38.27
C ASP A 213 -12.08 16.29 36.83
N GLN A 214 -11.44 17.42 36.51
CA GLN A 214 -10.20 17.62 35.74
C GLN A 214 -10.13 17.22 34.26
N ALA A 215 -10.28 18.28 33.45
CA ALA A 215 -9.78 18.39 32.08
C ALA A 215 -8.24 18.36 32.05
N ALA A 216 -7.66 17.59 31.13
CA ALA A 216 -6.25 17.64 30.81
C ALA A 216 -6.01 18.56 29.60
N GLU A 217 -5.16 19.56 29.82
CA GLU A 217 -4.63 20.51 28.84
C GLU A 217 -3.86 19.81 27.71
N VAL A 218 -4.08 20.28 26.48
CA VAL A 218 -3.23 20.03 25.32
C VAL A 218 -2.19 21.15 25.25
N ALA A 219 -0.91 20.77 25.43
CA ALA A 219 0.24 21.65 25.22
C ALA A 219 0.94 21.29 23.89
N GLU A 220 1.03 22.28 23.02
CA GLU A 220 1.92 22.33 21.84
C GLU A 220 3.40 22.28 22.27
N PRO A 221 4.33 21.98 21.35
CA PRO A 221 5.36 23.02 21.16
C PRO A 221 5.81 23.23 19.72
N ASP A 222 6.01 24.51 19.41
CA ASP A 222 6.73 25.05 18.27
C ASP A 222 8.15 25.47 18.70
N GLY A 223 9.11 25.39 17.77
CA GLY A 223 10.16 26.40 17.60
C GLY A 223 11.32 26.56 18.61
N ASN A 224 12.48 26.07 18.17
CA ASN A 224 13.78 26.79 18.12
C ASN A 224 14.69 26.81 19.38
N ARG A 225 15.95 26.34 19.25
CA ARG A 225 17.15 27.19 19.04
C ARG A 225 18.45 26.38 19.18
N ALA A 226 19.38 26.62 18.26
CA ALA A 226 20.76 26.18 18.30
C ALA A 226 21.57 27.00 19.32
N GLU A 227 22.52 26.36 20.02
CA GLU A 227 23.76 27.00 20.44
C GLU A 227 24.88 25.97 20.71
N GLU A 228 26.09 26.48 20.57
CA GLU A 228 27.33 25.80 20.25
C GLU A 228 28.26 25.66 21.47
N SER A 229 29.18 24.70 21.38
CA SER A 229 30.52 24.70 22.02
C SER A 229 30.65 24.29 23.51
N LYS A 230 31.35 23.17 23.76
CA LYS A 230 32.79 23.12 24.13
C LYS A 230 33.19 21.74 24.68
N SER A 231 34.26 21.20 24.12
CA SER A 231 35.05 20.10 24.69
C SER A 231 35.94 20.61 25.84
N PRO A 232 36.41 19.70 26.71
CA PRO A 232 37.87 19.49 26.87
C PRO A 232 38.23 18.00 26.76
N SER A 233 39.19 17.61 25.91
CA SER A 233 40.59 17.25 26.26
C SER A 233 40.71 16.23 27.40
N GLY A 234 41.37 15.07 27.30
CA GLY A 234 42.28 14.54 26.29
C GLY A 234 43.40 13.76 26.99
N THR A 235 43.82 12.61 26.46
CA THR A 235 45.16 11.99 26.63
C THR A 235 45.26 10.84 25.61
N SER A 236 45.84 11.03 24.43
CA SER A 236 47.28 11.02 24.10
C SER A 236 47.91 9.63 23.98
N THR A 237 48.21 9.23 22.74
CA THR A 237 49.48 8.55 22.35
C THR A 237 49.56 8.56 20.81
N LYS A 238 50.40 9.44 20.23
CA LYS A 238 51.71 9.12 19.61
C LYS A 238 51.62 7.90 18.66
N ARG A 239 51.91 7.96 17.35
CA ARG A 239 53.12 8.54 16.72
C ARG A 239 53.04 8.48 15.17
N ARG A 240 53.41 9.60 14.54
CA ARG A 240 54.30 9.81 13.36
C ARG A 240 54.18 8.95 12.07
N ARG A 241 53.70 9.64 11.01
CA ARG A 241 54.33 9.95 9.70
C ARG A 241 55.31 8.94 9.08
N ARG A 242 55.05 8.56 7.81
CA ARG A 242 55.88 8.95 6.65
C ARG A 242 55.24 8.62 5.29
N ARG A 243 55.45 9.55 4.35
CA ARG A 243 55.22 9.42 2.91
C ARG A 243 56.12 8.32 2.31
N GLY A 244 55.63 7.60 1.30
CA GLY A 244 56.42 6.67 0.49
C GLY A 244 55.70 6.34 -0.81
N ARG A 245 56.42 6.47 -1.93
CA ARG A 245 55.97 6.47 -3.33
C ARG A 245 56.42 5.15 -3.98
N GLY A 246 55.60 4.59 -4.87
CA GLY A 246 55.99 3.55 -5.85
C GLY A 246 55.82 2.11 -5.36
N ARG A 247 55.72 1.07 -6.20
CA ARG A 247 55.67 0.89 -7.66
C ARG A 247 55.48 -0.63 -7.87
N ARG A 248 54.59 -1.05 -8.79
CA ARG A 248 54.60 -2.30 -9.61
C ARG A 248 54.82 -3.69 -8.96
N ASN A 249 53.90 -4.63 -9.20
CA ASN A 249 54.16 -5.84 -10.01
C ASN A 249 52.84 -6.57 -10.37
N ARG A 250 52.50 -6.67 -11.67
CA ARG A 250 52.55 -7.89 -12.51
C ARG A 250 51.68 -9.07 -12.05
N LYS A 251 50.67 -9.41 -12.87
CA LYS A 251 50.69 -10.62 -13.69
C LYS A 251 49.78 -10.48 -14.92
N ARG A 252 50.41 -10.72 -16.08
CA ARG A 252 49.84 -10.83 -17.43
C ARG A 252 49.14 -12.18 -17.59
N THR A 253 48.07 -12.22 -18.38
CA THR A 253 47.71 -13.36 -19.23
C THR A 253 48.13 -13.03 -20.68
N PRO A 254 48.63 -13.98 -21.48
CA PRO A 254 49.11 -13.73 -22.84
C PRO A 254 48.10 -14.14 -23.92
N SER A 255 48.50 -13.89 -25.17
CA SER A 255 47.96 -14.33 -26.47
C SER A 255 46.84 -13.48 -27.09
N GLY A 256 46.94 -12.98 -28.32
CA GLY A 256 47.98 -13.11 -29.35
C GLY A 256 47.77 -12.03 -30.42
N ASP A 257 48.89 -11.56 -30.96
CA ASP A 257 48.98 -10.53 -32.00
C ASP A 257 48.63 -11.09 -33.40
N LYS A 258 48.18 -10.18 -34.26
CA LYS A 258 47.91 -10.28 -35.72
C LYS A 258 49.24 -10.46 -36.50
N PRO A 259 49.36 -10.09 -37.80
CA PRO A 259 48.53 -10.19 -39.04
C PRO A 259 49.31 -11.08 -40.06
N GLY A 260 49.00 -11.29 -41.34
CA GLY A 260 48.02 -10.81 -42.32
C GLY A 260 48.51 -11.19 -43.74
N ASN A 261 47.61 -11.00 -44.72
CA ASN A 261 47.83 -10.86 -46.17
C ASN A 261 48.04 -12.11 -47.05
N GLU A 262 47.75 -11.90 -48.35
CA GLU A 262 47.73 -12.79 -49.53
C GLU A 262 46.32 -13.42 -49.77
N GLY A 263 45.53 -13.13 -50.82
CA GLY A 263 45.78 -12.48 -52.10
C GLY A 263 45.97 -13.53 -53.20
N GLY A 264 44.95 -13.78 -54.04
CA GLY A 264 45.16 -14.43 -55.35
C GLY A 264 44.06 -15.38 -55.85
N SER A 265 43.41 -14.94 -56.94
CA SER A 265 42.64 -15.68 -57.95
C SER A 265 41.20 -16.09 -57.65
#